data_AF-A0A969XIR6-F1
#
_entry.id   AF-A0A969XIR6-F1
#
_cell.length_a   1.000
_cell.length_b   1.000
_cell.length_c   1.000
_cell.angle_alpha   90.00
_cell.angle_beta   90.00
_cell.angle_gamma   90.00
#
_symmetry.space_group_name_H-M   'P 1'
#
loop_
_entity.id
_entity.type
_entity.pdbx_description
1 polymer ?
#
loop_
_entity_poly.entity_id
_entity_poly.type
_entity_poly.pdbx_seq_one_letter_code
_entity_poly.pdbx_strand_id
1 'polypeptide(L)'
;MRIGHYTNCYKPRINGVVRSISVFRQALLDLGHEVHVFTTGAPGYEDDEPNVYRYPAMPWDSAWIYRLPIPFSARLSRLSADLHLDVIHTHHPAMLGWVAAHHARRAGIPLVFTLHSQYQRYGAFLPVGGSMLASVARRFVLAFMRACQRVIVPTHAVRDQIIRDAPDIAGRIVVLPTPLPTEAFPHDPTRALRDTYHLNHHFTFAVASRLSAEKGLSELLQGFAALRRRRPDVRLLVLGDGPEREDLETEAE
;
A
#
# COMPACT_ATOMS: atom_id res chain seq x y z
N MET A 1 -11.59 1.08 -22.46
CA MET A 1 -10.53 2.08 -22.16
C MET A 1 -9.21 1.35 -21.99
N ARG A 2 -8.09 2.03 -22.30
CA ARG A 2 -6.71 1.59 -22.11
C ARG A 2 -6.11 2.34 -20.92
N ILE A 3 -5.77 1.63 -19.85
CA ILE A 3 -5.44 2.19 -18.54
C ILE A 3 -3.98 1.87 -18.21
N GLY A 4 -3.17 2.89 -17.95
CA GLY A 4 -1.78 2.70 -17.50
C GLY A 4 -1.66 2.78 -15.98
N HIS A 5 -1.45 1.66 -15.31
CA HIS A 5 -1.08 1.62 -13.90
C HIS A 5 0.43 1.84 -13.72
N TYR A 6 0.80 2.84 -12.92
CA TYR A 6 2.20 3.11 -12.57
C TYR A 6 2.44 2.90 -11.07
N THR A 7 3.36 2.02 -10.73
CA THR A 7 3.60 1.67 -9.32
C THR A 7 5.07 1.35 -9.05
N ASN A 8 5.59 1.80 -7.90
CA ASN A 8 6.95 1.46 -7.47
C ASN A 8 7.04 0.04 -6.89
N CYS A 9 5.92 -0.64 -6.67
CA CYS A 9 5.88 -2.02 -6.22
C CYS A 9 4.71 -2.79 -6.83
N TYR A 10 4.97 -4.04 -7.22
CA TYR A 10 3.99 -4.97 -7.75
C TYR A 10 4.42 -6.41 -7.42
N LYS A 11 3.74 -7.42 -7.98
CA LYS A 11 4.12 -8.83 -7.87
C LYS A 11 5.61 -9.02 -8.23
N PRO A 12 6.32 -9.98 -7.59
CA PRO A 12 5.84 -11.02 -6.67
C PRO A 12 5.71 -10.55 -5.21
N ARG A 13 5.95 -9.27 -4.90
CA ARG A 13 5.89 -8.82 -3.51
C ARG A 13 4.47 -8.91 -2.95
N ILE A 14 4.36 -9.32 -1.69
CA ILE A 14 3.10 -9.44 -0.97
C ILE A 14 2.98 -8.26 0.00
N ASN A 15 2.06 -7.33 -0.28
CA ASN A 15 1.68 -6.27 0.65
C ASN A 15 0.30 -5.69 0.28
N GLY A 16 -0.22 -4.79 1.11
CA GLY A 16 -1.53 -4.16 0.90
C GLY A 16 -1.63 -3.31 -0.38
N VAL A 17 -0.54 -2.67 -0.81
CA VAL A 17 -0.49 -1.88 -2.04
C VAL A 17 -0.62 -2.78 -3.25
N VAL A 18 0.19 -3.85 -3.33
CA VAL A 18 0.13 -4.83 -4.43
C VAL A 18 -1.23 -5.50 -4.47
N ARG A 19 -1.82 -5.85 -3.32
CA ARG A 19 -3.18 -6.41 -3.25
C ARG A 19 -4.22 -5.43 -3.78
N SER A 20 -4.16 -4.16 -3.38
CA SER A 20 -5.07 -3.13 -3.87
C SER A 20 -4.98 -2.97 -5.39
N ILE A 21 -3.76 -2.84 -5.93
CA ILE A 21 -3.53 -2.72 -7.38
C ILE A 21 -4.06 -3.96 -8.11
N SER A 22 -3.77 -5.16 -7.61
CA SER A 22 -4.19 -6.41 -8.26
C SER A 22 -5.71 -6.56 -8.29
N VAL A 23 -6.39 -6.25 -7.18
CA VAL A 23 -7.85 -6.34 -7.10
C VAL A 23 -8.52 -5.31 -8.01
N PHE A 24 -8.06 -4.05 -8.00
CA PHE A 24 -8.63 -3.04 -8.90
C PHE A 24 -8.32 -3.32 -10.37
N ARG A 25 -7.12 -3.81 -10.68
CA ARG A 25 -6.77 -4.26 -12.02
C ARG A 25 -7.72 -5.35 -12.50
N GLN A 26 -7.96 -6.38 -11.69
CA GLN A 26 -8.87 -7.47 -12.07
C GLN A 26 -10.28 -6.94 -12.33
N ALA A 27 -10.81 -6.12 -11.43
CA ALA A 27 -12.14 -5.53 -11.61
C ALA A 27 -12.24 -4.68 -12.90
N LEU A 28 -11.18 -3.96 -13.29
CA LEU A 28 -11.13 -3.22 -14.55
C LEU A 28 -11.10 -4.15 -15.77
N LEU A 29 -10.34 -5.25 -15.69
CA LEU A 29 -10.31 -6.28 -16.75
C LEU A 29 -11.69 -6.93 -16.91
N ASP A 30 -12.36 -7.27 -15.81
CA ASP A 30 -13.70 -7.88 -15.82
C ASP A 30 -14.77 -6.95 -16.43
N LEU A 31 -14.55 -5.63 -16.34
CA LEU A 31 -15.38 -4.61 -16.99
C LEU A 31 -15.03 -4.40 -18.48
N GLY A 32 -14.07 -5.16 -19.03
CA GLY A 32 -13.66 -5.08 -20.44
C GLY A 32 -12.65 -3.97 -20.75
N HIS A 33 -11.96 -3.42 -19.75
CA HIS A 33 -10.86 -2.48 -19.96
C HIS A 33 -9.54 -3.21 -20.26
N GLU A 34 -8.64 -2.54 -20.97
CA GLU A 34 -7.25 -2.99 -21.15
C GLU A 34 -6.39 -2.31 -20.09
N VAL A 35 -5.66 -3.09 -19.28
CA VAL A 35 -4.82 -2.56 -18.19
C VAL A 35 -3.36 -2.92 -18.42
N HIS A 36 -2.50 -1.90 -18.44
CA HIS A 36 -1.06 -2.00 -18.59
C HIS A 36 -0.36 -1.60 -17.30
N VAL A 37 0.52 -2.45 -16.76
CA VAL A 37 1.21 -2.19 -15.50
C VAL A 37 2.67 -1.83 -15.74
N PHE A 38 3.04 -0.60 -15.44
CA PHE A 38 4.42 -0.12 -15.42
C PHE A 38 4.94 -0.15 -13.98
N THR A 39 5.93 -1.01 -13.73
CA THR A 39 6.42 -1.29 -12.36
C THR A 39 7.93 -1.41 -12.26
N THR A 40 8.45 -1.66 -11.06
CA THR A 40 9.88 -1.88 -10.79
C THR A 40 10.34 -3.30 -11.14
N GLY A 41 11.61 -3.44 -11.47
CA GLY A 41 12.25 -4.72 -11.78
C GLY A 41 12.26 -5.69 -10.60
N ALA A 42 12.03 -6.97 -10.90
CA ALA A 42 12.11 -8.08 -9.96
C ALA A 42 13.04 -9.15 -10.54
N PRO A 43 14.33 -9.19 -10.16
CA PRO A 43 15.28 -10.16 -10.71
C PRO A 43 14.83 -11.60 -10.49
N GLY A 44 14.90 -12.42 -11.53
CA GLY A 44 14.53 -13.84 -11.47
C GLY A 44 13.02 -14.11 -11.35
N TYR A 45 12.17 -13.08 -11.48
CA TYR A 45 10.72 -13.25 -11.52
C TYR A 45 10.20 -13.06 -12.94
N GLU A 46 9.49 -14.06 -13.44
CA GLU A 46 8.73 -13.98 -14.67
C GLU A 46 7.28 -13.64 -14.34
N ASP A 47 6.74 -12.65 -15.06
CA ASP A 47 5.35 -12.25 -14.90
C ASP A 47 4.42 -13.33 -15.44
N ASP A 48 3.47 -13.76 -14.61
CA ASP A 48 2.36 -14.65 -14.97
C ASP A 48 1.19 -13.88 -15.58
N GLU A 49 1.25 -12.55 -15.58
CA GLU A 49 0.22 -11.65 -16.07
C GLU A 49 0.67 -10.95 -17.37
N PRO A 50 -0.22 -10.82 -18.37
CA PRO A 50 0.09 -10.05 -19.58
C PRO A 50 0.24 -8.55 -19.24
N ASN A 51 0.82 -7.78 -20.17
CA ASN A 51 0.89 -6.32 -20.11
C ASN A 51 1.57 -5.74 -18.85
N VAL A 52 2.54 -6.48 -18.28
CA VAL A 52 3.42 -5.98 -17.21
C VAL A 52 4.76 -5.56 -17.81
N TYR A 53 5.18 -4.32 -17.52
CA TYR A 53 6.39 -3.71 -18.05
C TYR A 53 7.26 -3.19 -16.90
N ARG A 54 8.48 -3.70 -16.80
CA ARG A 54 9.36 -3.45 -15.66
C ARG A 54 10.47 -2.46 -16.00
N TYR A 55 10.54 -1.37 -15.26
CA TYR A 55 11.69 -0.47 -15.23
C TYR A 55 12.87 -1.17 -14.55
N PRO A 56 14.12 -0.91 -15.00
CA PRO A 56 15.30 -1.34 -14.26
C PRO A 56 15.24 -0.84 -12.82
N ALA A 57 15.77 -1.61 -11.88
CA ALA A 57 15.76 -1.26 -10.46
C ALA A 57 17.17 -1.29 -9.89
N MET A 58 17.47 -0.37 -8.98
CA MET A 58 18.71 -0.42 -8.22
C MET A 58 18.72 -1.67 -7.31
N PRO A 59 19.85 -2.39 -7.18
CA PRO A 59 19.95 -3.56 -6.30
C PRO A 59 20.02 -3.10 -4.83
N TRP A 60 18.89 -2.62 -4.32
CA TRP A 60 18.69 -2.29 -2.91
C TRP A 60 17.52 -3.12 -2.41
N ASP A 61 17.80 -4.21 -1.69
CA ASP A 61 16.79 -4.92 -0.91
C ASP A 61 17.00 -4.57 0.56
N SER A 62 16.12 -3.74 1.10
CA SER A 62 15.93 -3.65 2.54
C SER A 62 14.49 -4.04 2.86
N ALA A 63 14.25 -4.55 4.07
CA ALA A 63 12.91 -4.86 4.55
C ALA A 63 11.97 -3.63 4.56
N TRP A 64 12.56 -2.42 4.52
CA TRP A 64 11.87 -1.14 4.70
C TRP A 64 11.69 -0.33 3.42
N ILE A 65 12.57 -0.49 2.42
CA ILE A 65 12.62 0.37 1.24
C ILE A 65 12.44 -0.50 -0.01
N TYR A 66 11.49 -0.10 -0.86
CA TYR A 66 11.28 -0.70 -2.17
C TYR A 66 12.59 -0.74 -2.96
N ARG A 67 12.79 -1.79 -3.77
CA ARG A 67 13.76 -1.71 -4.88
C ARG A 67 13.42 -0.48 -5.72
N LEU A 68 14.27 0.53 -5.62
CA LEU A 68 14.03 1.85 -6.19
C LEU A 68 14.09 1.73 -7.73
N PRO A 69 12.96 1.92 -8.45
CA PRO A 69 12.98 1.90 -9.90
C PRO A 69 13.86 3.03 -10.41
N ILE A 70 14.71 2.76 -11.38
CA ILE A 70 15.43 3.78 -12.14
C ILE A 70 14.37 4.37 -13.09
N PRO A 71 13.90 5.61 -12.86
CA PRO A 71 12.71 6.15 -13.52
C PRO A 71 13.03 6.68 -14.92
N PHE A 72 13.96 6.02 -15.63
CA PHE A 72 14.44 6.41 -16.94
C PHE A 72 14.54 5.18 -17.84
N SER A 73 13.67 5.13 -18.86
CA SER A 73 13.73 4.11 -19.90
C SER A 73 13.07 4.65 -21.16
N ALA A 74 13.88 5.00 -22.16
CA ALA A 74 13.38 5.48 -23.46
C ALA A 74 12.46 4.44 -24.13
N ARG A 75 12.76 3.15 -23.97
CA ARG A 75 11.94 2.05 -24.48
C ARG A 75 10.53 2.06 -23.87
N LEU A 76 10.44 2.15 -22.55
CA LEU A 76 9.16 2.16 -21.85
C LEU A 76 8.38 3.46 -22.06
N SER A 77 9.08 4.58 -22.22
CA SER A 77 8.44 5.85 -22.59
C SER A 77 7.83 5.81 -23.99
N ARG A 78 8.51 5.20 -24.98
CA ARG A 78 7.95 5.00 -26.32
C ARG A 78 6.75 4.05 -26.27
N LEU A 79 6.93 2.89 -25.64
CA LEU A 79 5.85 1.91 -25.46
C LEU A 79 4.61 2.55 -24.82
N SER A 80 4.77 3.30 -23.74
CA SER A 80 3.65 3.99 -23.08
C SER A 80 2.93 4.99 -24.00
N ALA A 81 3.63 5.62 -24.95
CA ALA A 81 3.02 6.53 -25.91
C ALA A 81 2.27 5.76 -27.01
N ASP A 82 2.86 4.66 -27.51
CA ASP A 82 2.31 3.81 -28.57
C ASP A 82 1.07 3.02 -28.09
N LEU A 83 0.92 2.84 -26.77
CA LEU A 83 -0.25 2.22 -26.15
C LEU A 83 -1.49 3.13 -26.15
N HIS A 84 -1.43 4.38 -26.61
CA HIS A 84 -2.58 5.29 -26.71
C HIS A 84 -3.50 5.23 -25.48
N LEU A 85 -2.92 5.36 -24.29
CA LEU A 85 -3.65 5.22 -23.03
C LEU A 85 -4.72 6.32 -22.90
N ASP A 86 -5.90 5.97 -22.40
CA ASP A 86 -6.98 6.93 -22.13
C ASP A 86 -6.78 7.63 -20.77
N VAL A 87 -6.14 6.94 -19.82
CA VAL A 87 -5.90 7.42 -18.46
C VAL A 87 -4.66 6.76 -17.87
N ILE A 88 -3.90 7.54 -17.10
CA ILE A 88 -2.79 7.03 -16.29
C ILE A 88 -3.18 7.08 -14.82
N HIS A 89 -3.08 5.94 -14.13
CA HIS A 89 -3.38 5.80 -12.72
C HIS A 89 -2.12 5.39 -11.97
N THR A 90 -1.60 6.29 -11.13
CA THR A 90 -0.41 6.05 -10.32
C THR A 90 -0.75 5.72 -8.87
N HIS A 91 0.11 4.94 -8.24
CA HIS A 91 -0.05 4.48 -6.85
C HIS A 91 1.01 5.02 -5.91
N HIS A 92 1.91 5.88 -6.40
CA HIS A 92 2.98 6.47 -5.62
C HIS A 92 3.21 7.91 -6.09
N PRO A 93 3.43 8.88 -5.18
CA PRO A 93 3.72 10.28 -5.55
C PRO A 93 5.20 10.54 -5.84
N ALA A 94 6.01 9.48 -5.97
CA ALA A 94 7.45 9.54 -6.17
C ALA A 94 7.90 8.54 -7.24
N MET A 95 9.08 8.77 -7.82
CA MET A 95 9.71 7.90 -8.82
C MET A 95 8.80 7.64 -10.02
N LEU A 96 8.25 6.43 -10.18
CA LEU A 96 7.32 6.13 -11.27
C LEU A 96 6.03 6.95 -11.20
N GLY A 97 5.71 7.55 -10.04
CA GLY A 97 4.69 8.60 -9.94
C GLY A 97 4.97 9.82 -10.81
N TRP A 98 6.20 10.33 -10.79
CA TRP A 98 6.58 11.47 -11.63
C TRP A 98 6.74 11.09 -13.09
N VAL A 99 7.17 9.86 -13.38
CA VAL A 99 7.15 9.30 -14.75
C VAL A 99 5.71 9.28 -15.28
N ALA A 100 4.76 8.77 -14.49
CA ALA A 100 3.34 8.73 -14.81
C ALA A 100 2.79 10.14 -15.08
N ALA A 101 3.09 11.11 -14.19
CA ALA A 101 2.65 12.49 -14.35
C ALA A 101 3.21 13.14 -15.62
N HIS A 102 4.48 12.89 -15.93
CA HIS A 102 5.11 13.38 -17.17
C HIS A 102 4.49 12.75 -18.41
N HIS A 103 4.26 11.44 -18.41
CA HIS A 103 3.63 10.74 -19.52
C HIS A 103 2.19 11.21 -19.75
N ALA A 104 1.40 11.36 -18.69
CA ALA A 104 0.03 11.85 -18.75
C ALA A 104 -0.02 13.25 -19.37
N ARG A 105 0.86 14.15 -18.90
CA ARG A 105 0.99 15.51 -19.43
C ARG A 105 1.41 15.54 -20.89
N ARG A 106 2.35 14.68 -21.32
CA ARG A 106 2.80 14.61 -22.72
C ARG A 106 1.73 14.07 -23.66
N ALA A 107 0.94 13.11 -23.20
CA ALA A 107 -0.16 12.54 -23.97
C ALA A 107 -1.45 13.39 -23.91
N GLY A 108 -1.54 14.37 -22.99
CA GLY A 108 -2.73 15.19 -22.82
C GLY A 108 -3.91 14.45 -22.16
N ILE A 109 -3.61 13.41 -21.37
CA ILE A 109 -4.61 12.51 -20.77
C ILE A 109 -4.67 12.67 -19.24
N PRO A 110 -5.79 12.31 -18.58
CA PRO A 110 -5.93 12.44 -17.14
C PRO A 110 -4.94 11.58 -16.35
N LEU A 111 -4.44 12.16 -15.26
CA LEU A 111 -3.68 11.52 -14.20
C LEU A 111 -4.57 11.30 -12.97
N VAL A 112 -4.67 10.05 -12.53
CA VAL A 112 -5.34 9.63 -11.29
C VAL A 112 -4.30 9.13 -10.32
N PHE A 113 -4.42 9.47 -9.04
CA PHE A 113 -3.51 8.99 -7.98
C PHE A 113 -4.26 8.32 -6.85
N THR A 114 -3.90 7.10 -6.46
CA THR A 114 -4.37 6.48 -5.21
C THR A 114 -3.34 6.63 -4.11
N LEU A 115 -3.73 7.27 -3.00
CA LEU A 115 -2.91 7.39 -1.81
C LEU A 115 -3.04 6.13 -0.92
N HIS A 116 -1.99 5.32 -0.89
CA HIS A 116 -1.95 4.10 -0.05
C HIS A 116 -1.29 4.31 1.32
N SER A 117 -0.37 5.27 1.43
CA SER A 117 0.45 5.47 2.61
C SER A 117 0.44 6.91 3.07
N GLN A 118 0.40 7.12 4.40
CA GLN A 118 0.57 8.45 4.99
C GLN A 118 2.06 8.76 5.15
N TYR A 119 2.72 9.17 4.07
CA TYR A 119 4.17 9.43 4.00
C TYR A 119 4.70 10.32 5.13
N GLN A 120 3.92 11.31 5.53
CA GLN A 120 4.25 12.23 6.62
C GLN A 120 4.38 11.55 7.99
N ARG A 121 3.73 10.40 8.22
CA ARG A 121 3.82 9.66 9.49
C ARG A 121 5.15 8.92 9.64
N TYR A 122 5.84 8.62 8.54
CA TYR A 122 7.14 7.96 8.61
C TYR A 122 8.21 8.84 9.28
N GLY A 123 8.11 10.16 9.15
CA GLY A 123 9.00 11.08 9.87
C GLY A 123 8.87 10.99 11.40
N ALA A 124 7.71 10.56 11.93
CA ALA A 124 7.50 10.44 13.37
C ALA A 124 8.28 9.30 14.02
N PHE A 125 8.75 8.32 13.23
CA PHE A 125 9.54 7.19 13.71
C PHE A 125 11.06 7.46 13.69
N LEU A 126 11.48 8.69 13.35
CA LEU A 126 12.89 9.07 13.35
C LEU A 126 13.26 9.84 14.62
N PRO A 127 14.36 9.47 15.30
CA PRO A 127 14.75 10.07 16.58
C PRO A 127 15.18 11.55 16.46
N VAL A 128 15.67 11.98 15.28
CA VAL A 128 16.11 13.37 15.03
C VAL A 128 15.64 13.84 13.65
N GLY A 129 15.15 15.08 13.56
CA GLY A 129 14.74 15.71 12.29
C GLY A 129 13.39 15.23 11.71
N GLY A 130 12.68 14.35 12.41
CA GLY A 130 11.45 13.72 11.97
C GLY A 130 10.32 14.68 11.58
N SER A 131 10.12 15.76 12.35
CA SER A 131 9.05 16.75 12.12
C SER A 131 9.27 17.58 10.85
N MET A 132 10.53 17.95 10.58
CA MET A 132 10.91 18.66 9.36
C MET A 132 10.71 17.75 8.14
N LEU A 133 11.20 16.51 8.21
CA LEU A 133 11.03 15.54 7.13
C LEU A 133 9.55 15.22 6.86
N ALA A 134 8.74 15.07 7.92
CA ALA A 134 7.29 14.89 7.80
C ALA A 134 6.62 16.06 7.08
N SER A 135 7.02 17.29 7.39
CA SER A 135 6.50 18.50 6.76
C SER A 135 6.89 18.59 5.28
N VAL A 136 8.13 18.26 4.95
CA VAL A 136 8.63 18.21 3.57
C VAL A 136 7.90 17.13 2.77
N ALA A 137 7.80 15.91 3.32
CA ALA A 137 7.07 14.81 2.70
C ALA A 137 5.60 15.18 2.44
N ARG A 138 4.93 15.81 3.42
CA ARG A 138 3.57 16.30 3.25
C ARG A 138 3.45 17.30 2.10
N ARG A 139 4.31 18.32 2.06
CA ARG A 139 4.30 19.33 0.98
C ARG A 139 4.53 18.69 -0.39
N PHE A 140 5.46 17.76 -0.47
CA PHE A 140 5.76 17.01 -1.69
C PHE A 140 4.53 16.21 -2.18
N VAL A 141 3.87 15.47 -1.30
CA VAL A 141 2.67 14.68 -1.63
C VAL A 141 1.51 15.58 -2.06
N LEU A 142 1.28 16.70 -1.37
CA LEU A 142 0.22 17.65 -1.74
C LEU A 142 0.51 18.33 -3.09
N ALA A 143 1.76 18.65 -3.39
CA ALA A 143 2.16 19.17 -4.71
C ALA A 143 1.87 18.14 -5.82
N PHE A 144 2.15 16.86 -5.58
CA PHE A 144 1.82 15.79 -6.50
C PHE A 144 0.30 15.63 -6.71
N MET A 145 -0.48 15.67 -5.63
CA MET A 145 -1.95 15.64 -5.70
C MET A 145 -2.53 16.78 -6.55
N ARG A 146 -1.94 17.98 -6.48
CA ARG A 146 -2.34 19.13 -7.31
C ARG A 146 -2.07 18.92 -8.81
N ALA A 147 -1.16 18.03 -9.18
CA ALA A 147 -0.92 17.65 -10.58
C ALA A 147 -1.94 16.61 -11.09
N CYS A 148 -2.76 16.01 -10.21
CA CYS A 148 -3.71 14.96 -10.56
C CYS A 148 -5.11 15.55 -10.84
N GLN A 149 -5.82 14.94 -11.80
CA GLN A 149 -7.24 15.22 -12.07
C GLN A 149 -8.15 14.62 -11.00
N ARG A 150 -7.80 13.45 -10.47
CA ARG A 150 -8.48 12.80 -9.34
C ARG A 150 -7.48 12.18 -8.38
N VAL A 151 -7.81 12.23 -7.09
CA VAL A 151 -7.07 11.60 -6.01
C VAL A 151 -7.99 10.64 -5.27
N ILE A 152 -7.65 9.36 -5.27
CA ILE A 152 -8.37 8.33 -4.55
C ILE A 152 -7.74 8.15 -3.16
N VAL A 153 -8.57 8.12 -2.12
CA VAL A 153 -8.16 7.88 -0.74
C VAL A 153 -9.00 6.76 -0.12
N PRO A 154 -8.45 6.01 0.85
CA PRO A 154 -9.12 4.81 1.35
C PRO A 154 -10.25 5.10 2.33
N THR A 155 -10.26 6.27 2.99
CA THR A 155 -11.24 6.60 4.04
C THR A 155 -11.64 8.07 4.04
N HIS A 156 -12.82 8.36 4.59
CA HIS A 156 -13.27 9.72 4.85
C HIS A 156 -12.34 10.47 5.80
N ALA A 157 -11.79 9.81 6.82
CA ALA A 157 -10.83 10.43 7.74
C ALA A 157 -9.58 10.97 7.02
N VAL A 158 -9.04 10.20 6.06
CA VAL A 158 -7.89 10.64 5.25
C VAL A 158 -8.29 11.79 4.31
N ARG A 159 -9.47 11.71 3.67
CA ARG A 159 -10.01 12.81 2.86
C ARG A 159 -10.08 14.11 3.68
N ASP A 160 -10.71 14.06 4.84
CA ASP A 160 -10.98 15.25 5.65
C ASP A 160 -9.67 15.84 6.19
N GLN A 161 -8.68 15.01 6.51
CA GLN A 161 -7.33 15.47 6.83
C GLN A 161 -6.69 16.23 5.66
N ILE A 162 -6.74 15.68 4.45
CA ILE A 162 -6.15 16.33 3.27
C ILE A 162 -6.88 17.63 2.94
N ILE A 163 -8.21 17.67 3.06
CA ILE A 163 -9.00 18.89 2.81
C ILE A 163 -8.63 19.99 3.80
N ARG A 164 -8.39 19.67 5.08
CA ARG A 164 -7.89 20.66 6.05
C ARG A 164 -6.53 21.20 5.65
N ASP A 165 -5.63 20.36 5.15
CA ASP A 165 -4.27 20.73 4.78
C ASP A 165 -4.19 21.42 3.40
N ALA A 166 -5.11 21.13 2.47
CA ALA A 166 -5.16 21.63 1.11
C ALA A 166 -6.62 21.73 0.60
N PRO A 167 -7.37 22.78 1.00
CA PRO A 167 -8.76 22.96 0.59
C PRO A 167 -8.96 23.06 -0.93
N ASP A 168 -7.93 23.57 -1.64
CA ASP A 168 -7.94 23.79 -3.08
C ASP A 168 -8.10 22.51 -3.93
N ILE A 169 -7.78 21.34 -3.36
CA ILE A 169 -7.93 20.04 -4.04
C ILE A 169 -9.16 19.25 -3.60
N ALA A 170 -10.02 19.79 -2.73
CA ALA A 170 -11.17 19.07 -2.16
C ALA A 170 -12.07 18.44 -3.23
N GLY A 171 -12.39 19.18 -4.31
CA GLY A 171 -13.22 18.70 -5.42
C GLY A 171 -12.59 17.60 -6.29
N ARG A 172 -11.33 17.22 -6.02
CA ARG A 172 -10.60 16.18 -6.75
C ARG A 172 -10.53 14.87 -5.98
N ILE A 173 -10.89 14.87 -4.70
CA ILE A 173 -10.70 13.71 -3.81
C ILE A 173 -11.93 12.80 -3.84
N VAL A 174 -11.69 11.52 -4.09
CA VAL A 174 -12.70 10.46 -4.08
C VAL A 174 -12.33 9.44 -3.01
N VAL A 175 -13.29 9.08 -2.16
CA VAL A 175 -13.10 8.00 -1.18
C VAL A 175 -13.47 6.69 -1.85
N LEU A 176 -12.49 5.79 -2.01
CA LEU A 176 -12.69 4.45 -2.56
C LEU A 176 -11.78 3.47 -1.80
N PRO A 177 -12.34 2.71 -0.84
CA PRO A 177 -11.60 1.68 -0.12
C PRO A 177 -11.19 0.52 -1.05
N THR A 178 -10.07 -0.13 -0.74
CA THR A 178 -9.69 -1.37 -1.42
C THR A 178 -10.72 -2.46 -1.10
N PRO A 179 -11.36 -3.08 -2.11
CA PRO A 179 -12.30 -4.15 -1.85
C PRO A 179 -11.58 -5.41 -1.38
N LEU A 180 -12.26 -6.18 -0.53
CA LEU A 180 -11.82 -7.49 -0.09
C LEU A 180 -12.67 -8.55 -0.82
N PRO A 181 -12.06 -9.49 -1.55
CA PRO A 181 -12.81 -10.57 -2.17
C PRO A 181 -13.44 -11.41 -1.07
N THR A 182 -14.78 -11.48 -1.05
CA THR A 182 -15.56 -12.23 -0.05
C THR A 182 -15.26 -13.72 -0.09
N GLU A 183 -14.98 -14.25 -1.30
CA GLU A 183 -14.56 -15.62 -1.56
C GLU A 183 -13.33 -16.04 -0.74
N ALA A 184 -12.45 -15.08 -0.41
CA ALA A 184 -11.23 -15.34 0.36
C ALA A 184 -11.47 -15.48 1.87
N PHE A 185 -12.69 -15.20 2.33
CA PHE A 185 -13.10 -15.30 3.74
C PHE A 185 -14.33 -16.19 3.86
N PRO A 186 -14.23 -17.48 3.45
CA PRO A 186 -15.34 -18.40 3.63
C PRO A 186 -15.67 -18.51 5.11
N HIS A 187 -16.96 -18.61 5.41
CA HIS A 187 -17.39 -18.89 6.77
C HIS A 187 -17.10 -20.35 7.08
N ASP A 188 -15.95 -20.61 7.71
CA ASP A 188 -15.61 -21.92 8.21
C ASP A 188 -15.88 -21.99 9.73
N PRO A 189 -16.91 -22.73 10.18
CA PRO A 189 -17.21 -22.89 11.60
C PRO A 189 -16.24 -23.84 12.32
N THR A 190 -15.24 -24.42 11.63
CA THR A 190 -14.40 -25.47 12.17
C THR A 190 -13.51 -24.96 13.31
N ARG A 191 -13.57 -25.64 14.46
CA ARG A 191 -12.76 -25.32 15.66
C ARG A 191 -11.31 -25.81 15.57
N ALA A 192 -10.91 -26.50 14.50
CA ALA A 192 -9.60 -27.15 14.37
C ALA A 192 -8.42 -26.20 14.67
N LEU A 193 -8.47 -24.97 14.14
CA LEU A 193 -7.43 -23.96 14.42
C LEU A 193 -7.32 -23.59 15.90
N ARG A 194 -8.44 -23.66 16.64
CA ARG A 194 -8.45 -23.34 18.06
C ARG A 194 -7.68 -24.38 18.87
N ASP A 195 -7.73 -25.64 18.47
CA ASP A 195 -6.99 -26.71 19.14
C ASP A 195 -5.50 -26.63 18.80
N THR A 196 -5.17 -26.38 17.52
CA THR A 196 -3.78 -26.22 17.06
C THR A 196 -3.04 -25.10 17.79
N TYR A 197 -3.69 -23.98 18.07
CA TYR A 197 -3.10 -22.83 18.76
C TYR A 197 -3.46 -22.74 20.24
N HIS A 198 -3.97 -23.82 20.84
CA HIS A 198 -4.33 -23.89 22.27
C HIS A 198 -5.28 -22.77 22.74
N LEU A 199 -6.16 -22.31 21.84
CA LEU A 199 -7.17 -21.28 22.09
C LEU A 199 -8.41 -21.86 22.79
N ASN A 200 -8.68 -23.17 22.64
CA ASN A 200 -9.77 -23.89 23.30
C ASN A 200 -11.11 -23.12 23.26
N HIS A 201 -11.81 -23.01 24.38
CA HIS A 201 -13.05 -22.25 24.53
C HIS A 201 -12.84 -20.77 24.93
N HIS A 202 -11.59 -20.31 25.00
CA HIS A 202 -11.27 -18.97 25.47
C HIS A 202 -11.72 -17.88 24.49
N PHE A 203 -12.13 -16.73 24.99
CA PHE A 203 -12.35 -15.59 24.10
C PHE A 203 -10.99 -15.17 23.52
N THR A 204 -10.87 -15.10 22.20
CA THR A 204 -9.61 -14.84 21.51
C THR A 204 -9.66 -13.51 20.78
N PHE A 205 -8.77 -12.59 21.14
CA PHE A 205 -8.42 -11.44 20.32
C PHE A 205 -7.43 -11.91 19.25
N ALA A 206 -7.63 -11.50 18.00
CA ALA A 206 -6.73 -11.83 16.90
C ALA A 206 -6.25 -10.55 16.21
N VAL A 207 -4.95 -10.45 15.95
CA VAL A 207 -4.34 -9.35 15.22
C VAL A 207 -3.49 -9.92 14.09
N ALA A 208 -3.70 -9.42 12.88
CA ALA A 208 -2.93 -9.81 11.69
C ALA A 208 -2.26 -8.57 11.08
N SER A 209 -0.94 -8.45 11.19
CA SER A 209 -0.17 -7.33 10.65
C SER A 209 1.31 -7.66 10.50
N ARG A 210 2.06 -6.83 9.77
CA ARG A 210 3.53 -6.83 9.93
C ARG A 210 3.89 -6.50 11.38
N LEU A 211 4.94 -7.11 11.91
CA LEU A 211 5.45 -6.85 13.26
C LEU A 211 6.43 -5.67 13.19
N SER A 212 5.89 -4.46 13.22
CA SER A 212 6.66 -3.23 13.03
C SER A 212 6.06 -2.06 13.80
N ALA A 213 6.92 -1.09 14.16
CA ALA A 213 6.61 -0.02 15.11
C ALA A 213 5.31 0.72 14.81
N GLU A 214 4.96 0.92 13.53
CA GLU A 214 3.75 1.66 13.17
C GLU A 214 2.45 0.94 13.53
N LYS A 215 2.53 -0.32 13.97
CA LYS A 215 1.38 -1.13 14.39
C LYS A 215 1.08 -1.05 15.88
N GLY A 216 2.00 -0.52 16.70
CA GLY A 216 1.79 -0.34 18.14
C GLY A 216 1.48 -1.65 18.86
N LEU A 217 2.20 -2.73 18.51
CA LEU A 217 1.95 -4.05 19.06
C LEU A 217 2.45 -4.18 20.51
N SER A 218 3.47 -3.41 20.90
CA SER A 218 3.93 -3.33 22.29
C SER A 218 2.82 -2.78 23.20
N GLU A 219 2.17 -1.68 22.80
CA GLU A 219 1.04 -1.11 23.56
C GLU A 219 -0.15 -2.08 23.64
N LEU A 220 -0.37 -2.87 22.58
CA LEU A 220 -1.37 -3.95 22.59
C LEU A 220 -1.01 -5.03 23.61
N LEU A 221 0.24 -5.49 23.65
CA LEU A 221 0.70 -6.51 24.60
C LEU A 221 0.53 -6.02 26.05
N GLN A 222 0.94 -4.80 26.35
CA GLN A 222 0.79 -4.18 27.67
C GLN A 222 -0.68 -4.07 28.09
N GLY A 223 -1.54 -3.60 27.18
CA GLY A 223 -2.99 -3.53 27.40
C GLY A 223 -3.60 -4.91 27.63
N PHE A 224 -3.18 -5.91 26.85
CA PHE A 224 -3.65 -7.28 26.98
C PHE A 224 -3.18 -7.93 28.29
N ALA A 225 -1.94 -7.70 28.72
CA ALA A 225 -1.44 -8.17 30.01
C ALA A 225 -2.28 -7.61 31.18
N ALA A 226 -2.65 -6.33 31.12
CA ALA A 226 -3.54 -5.73 32.11
C ALA A 226 -4.95 -6.36 32.11
N LEU A 227 -5.51 -6.67 30.93
CA LEU A 227 -6.79 -7.38 30.80
C LEU A 227 -6.70 -8.81 31.35
N ARG A 228 -5.66 -9.56 31.00
CA ARG A 228 -5.48 -10.97 31.39
C ARG A 228 -5.41 -11.15 32.90
N ARG A 229 -4.86 -10.18 33.65
CA ARG A 229 -4.89 -10.17 35.13
C ARG A 229 -6.32 -10.16 35.70
N ARG A 230 -7.28 -9.57 35.00
CA ARG A 230 -8.70 -9.51 35.39
C ARG A 230 -9.54 -10.61 34.76
N ARG A 231 -9.10 -11.13 33.62
CA ARG A 231 -9.78 -12.14 32.80
C ARG A 231 -8.78 -13.20 32.32
N PRO A 232 -8.45 -14.21 33.16
CA PRO A 232 -7.49 -15.26 32.80
C PRO A 232 -7.94 -16.15 31.63
N ASP A 233 -9.23 -16.09 31.29
CA ASP A 233 -9.91 -16.85 30.25
C ASP A 233 -9.80 -16.24 28.85
N VAL A 234 -9.05 -15.14 28.65
CA VAL A 234 -8.83 -14.56 27.32
C VAL A 234 -7.50 -15.01 26.71
N ARG A 235 -7.41 -14.98 25.37
CA ARG A 235 -6.20 -15.25 24.59
C ARG A 235 -5.96 -14.14 23.57
N LEU A 236 -4.70 -13.89 23.25
CA LEU A 236 -4.29 -13.00 22.16
C LEU A 236 -3.52 -13.84 21.15
N LEU A 237 -3.97 -13.83 19.90
CA LEU A 237 -3.31 -14.45 18.76
C LEU A 237 -2.73 -13.34 17.88
N VAL A 238 -1.40 -13.25 17.79
CA VAL A 238 -0.69 -12.31 16.93
C VAL A 238 -0.18 -13.07 15.70
N LEU A 239 -0.62 -12.64 14.51
CA LEU A 239 -0.30 -13.25 13.23
C LEU A 239 0.50 -12.27 12.38
N GLY A 240 1.72 -12.66 12.03
CA GLY A 240 2.57 -11.87 11.16
C GLY A 240 4.04 -12.11 11.39
N ASP A 241 4.84 -11.35 10.66
CA ASP A 241 6.29 -11.34 10.78
C ASP A 241 6.80 -9.91 10.57
N GLY A 242 8.02 -9.63 11.00
CA GLY A 242 8.61 -8.32 10.86
C GLY A 242 9.77 -8.04 11.80
N PRO A 243 10.36 -6.85 11.65
CA PRO A 243 11.58 -6.44 12.35
C PRO A 243 11.46 -6.38 13.87
N GLU A 244 10.25 -6.24 14.44
CA GLU A 244 10.05 -6.21 15.91
C GLU A 244 9.71 -7.60 16.50
N ARG A 245 9.83 -8.68 15.73
CA ARG A 245 9.39 -10.00 16.16
C ARG A 245 10.05 -10.45 17.47
N GLU A 246 11.37 -10.41 17.53
CA GLU A 246 12.13 -10.89 18.71
C GLU A 246 11.80 -10.07 19.96
N ASP A 247 11.69 -8.75 19.81
CA ASP A 247 11.33 -7.84 20.90
C ASP A 247 9.90 -8.12 21.42
N LEU A 248 8.94 -8.32 20.51
CA LEU A 248 7.55 -8.60 20.87
C LEU A 248 7.36 -10.00 21.47
N GLU A 249 8.13 -11.00 21.02
CA GLU A 249 8.15 -12.33 21.62
C GLU A 249 8.69 -12.25 23.06
N THR A 250 9.78 -11.50 23.28
CA THR A 250 10.35 -11.26 24.62
C THR A 250 9.38 -10.51 25.54
N GLU A 251 8.65 -9.51 25.04
CA GLU A 251 7.64 -8.77 25.82
C GLU A 251 6.41 -9.63 26.18
N ALA A 252 6.14 -10.68 25.41
CA ALA A 252 4.98 -11.55 25.60
C ALA A 252 5.20 -12.68 26.63
N GLU A 253 6.46 -13.01 26.96
CA GLU A 253 6.85 -14.00 27.99
C GLU A 253 6.62 -13.50 29.43
#